data_AF-A0A0L7LFH4-F1
#
_entry.id   AF-A0A0L7LFH4-F1
#
_cell.length_a   1.000
_cell.length_b   1.000
_cell.length_c   1.000
_cell.angle_alpha   90.00
_cell.angle_beta   90.00
_cell.angle_gamma   90.00
#
_symmetry.space_group_name_H-M   'P 1'
#
loop_
_entity.id
_entity.type
_entity.pdbx_description
1 polymer ?
#
loop_
_entity_poly.entity_id
_entity_poly.type
_entity_poly.pdbx_seq_one_letter_code
_entity_poly.pdbx_strand_id
1 'polypeptide(L)'
;MFNVEELRIDSGRFATNSKSIEFGPWHISYDVSCILPSVCSTKVVCERNDDQFCQFCIYSKELSIPHFPDMVFPNNILKLTHKNGAQICFNPLDALKCVSSTVKAIEVSCAEAWQETRPDADKIKKSFDWTFSTNYKGTLTDSIVEEPTDEPINFDLLKKKDQILFYHDLTLFEDELHDHGISKLSVKI
;
A
#
# COMPACT_ATOMS: atom_id res chain seq x y z
N MET A 1 0.58 10.03 30.29
CA MET A 1 -0.27 11.01 29.55
C MET A 1 -0.50 10.44 28.17
N PHE A 2 -1.77 10.11 27.89
CA PHE A 2 -2.37 9.63 26.63
C PHE A 2 -1.71 8.42 25.94
N ASN A 3 -2.27 7.24 26.23
CA ASN A 3 -2.06 6.05 25.43
C ASN A 3 -2.87 6.21 24.13
N VAL A 4 -2.19 6.38 23.00
CA VAL A 4 -2.79 6.68 21.68
C VAL A 4 -3.47 5.45 21.05
N GLU A 5 -3.46 4.30 21.73
CA GLU A 5 -4.00 3.03 21.22
C GLU A 5 -5.55 2.95 21.21
N GLU A 6 -6.25 3.83 21.93
CA GLU A 6 -7.71 3.72 22.15
C GLU A 6 -8.61 4.51 21.18
N LEU A 7 -8.08 5.23 20.19
CA LEU A 7 -8.88 6.11 19.32
C LEU A 7 -9.19 5.55 17.92
N ARG A 8 -8.97 4.26 17.65
CA ARG A 8 -9.40 3.65 16.38
C ARG A 8 -10.56 2.69 16.63
N ILE A 9 -11.67 2.92 15.95
CA ILE A 9 -12.91 2.13 16.06
C ILE A 9 -12.70 0.64 15.72
N ASP A 10 -11.62 0.32 15.02
CA ASP A 10 -11.22 -1.05 14.68
C ASP A 10 -10.20 -1.69 15.68
N SER A 11 -9.77 -0.98 16.74
CA SER A 11 -8.72 -1.43 17.68
C SER A 11 -9.01 -2.76 18.42
N GLY A 12 -10.25 -3.26 18.37
CA GLY A 12 -10.65 -4.45 19.12
C GLY A 12 -10.65 -5.78 18.36
N ARG A 13 -10.50 -5.81 17.02
CA ARG A 13 -10.71 -7.05 16.24
C ARG A 13 -9.46 -7.66 15.62
N PHE A 14 -8.39 -6.91 15.43
CA PHE A 14 -7.18 -7.41 14.76
C PHE A 14 -5.93 -6.85 15.43
N ALA A 15 -5.20 -7.70 16.15
CA ALA A 15 -3.94 -7.33 16.77
C ALA A 15 -2.91 -6.98 15.68
N THR A 16 -2.30 -5.79 15.80
CA THR A 16 -1.17 -5.42 14.97
C THR A 16 0.10 -5.90 15.67
N ASN A 17 0.92 -6.67 14.98
CA ASN A 17 2.23 -7.06 15.47
C ASN A 17 3.27 -6.05 14.99
N SER A 18 3.93 -5.40 15.93
CA SER A 18 4.92 -4.37 15.63
C SER A 18 6.30 -4.81 16.12
N LYS A 19 7.33 -4.49 15.34
CA LYS A 19 8.74 -4.66 15.76
C LYS A 19 9.54 -3.44 15.35
N SER A 20 10.50 -3.07 16.19
CA SER A 20 11.42 -1.98 15.89
C SER A 20 12.85 -2.31 16.30
N ILE A 21 13.78 -1.53 15.76
CA ILE A 21 15.19 -1.49 16.13
C ILE A 21 15.68 -0.04 16.13
N GLU A 22 16.56 0.26 17.08
CA GLU A 22 17.36 1.49 17.07
C GLU A 22 18.74 1.18 16.48
N PHE A 23 19.12 1.90 15.44
CA PHE A 23 20.42 1.79 14.79
C PHE A 23 21.06 3.19 14.67
N GLY A 24 21.89 3.54 15.64
CA GLY A 24 22.52 4.85 15.72
C GLY A 24 21.49 5.98 15.91
N PRO A 25 21.32 6.89 14.94
CA PRO A 25 20.30 7.93 15.00
C PRO A 25 18.98 7.54 14.32
N TRP A 26 18.85 6.30 13.84
CA TRP A 26 17.68 5.80 13.13
C TRP A 26 16.84 4.88 14.01
N HIS A 27 15.55 5.17 14.08
CA HIS A 27 14.52 4.25 14.56
C HIS A 27 13.84 3.62 13.34
N ILE A 28 13.93 2.31 13.23
CA ILE A 28 13.32 1.53 12.14
C ILE A 28 12.22 0.68 12.76
N SER A 29 11.00 0.75 12.22
CA SER A 29 9.87 -0.01 12.72
C SER A 29 8.97 -0.50 11.60
N TYR A 30 8.35 -1.66 11.80
CA TYR A 30 7.25 -2.10 10.96
C TYR A 30 6.06 -2.56 11.80
N ASP A 31 4.89 -2.43 11.20
CA ASP A 31 3.61 -2.89 11.70
C ASP A 31 3.07 -3.98 10.74
N VAL A 32 2.55 -5.09 11.27
CA VAL A 32 1.91 -6.17 10.50
C VAL A 32 0.49 -6.38 11.00
N SER A 33 -0.45 -6.47 10.06
CA SER A 33 -1.88 -6.53 10.32
C SER A 33 -2.60 -7.49 9.38
N CYS A 34 -3.90 -7.67 9.61
CA CYS A 34 -4.77 -8.44 8.71
C CYS A 34 -5.13 -7.65 7.45
N ILE A 35 -5.76 -8.34 6.50
CA ILE A 35 -6.31 -7.73 5.30
C ILE A 35 -7.47 -6.78 5.62
N LEU A 36 -7.68 -5.80 4.74
CA LEU A 36 -8.77 -4.84 4.75
C LEU A 36 -10.12 -5.58 4.66
N PRO A 37 -11.08 -5.31 5.56
CA PRO A 37 -12.42 -5.87 5.44
C PRO A 37 -13.11 -5.40 4.15
N SER A 38 -13.86 -6.30 3.50
CA SER A 38 -14.60 -6.01 2.25
C SER A 38 -15.84 -5.12 2.43
N VAL A 39 -16.23 -4.87 3.68
CA VAL A 39 -17.40 -4.06 4.04
C VAL A 39 -17.10 -3.16 5.23
N CYS A 40 -17.80 -2.03 5.29
CA CYS A 40 -17.78 -1.14 6.44
C CYS A 40 -18.16 -1.89 7.73
N SER A 41 -17.27 -1.88 8.72
CA SER A 41 -17.49 -2.50 10.04
C SER A 41 -18.47 -1.70 10.91
N THR A 42 -18.59 -0.39 10.68
CA THR A 42 -19.34 0.54 11.54
C THR A 42 -20.17 1.54 10.73
N LYS A 43 -21.14 1.06 9.95
CA LYS A 43 -22.00 1.89 9.07
C LYS A 43 -22.57 3.13 9.78
N VAL A 44 -23.13 2.94 10.98
CA VAL A 44 -23.75 4.01 11.78
C VAL A 44 -22.76 5.11 12.17
N VAL A 45 -21.48 4.78 12.35
CA VAL A 45 -20.43 5.76 12.68
C VAL A 45 -19.91 6.40 11.40
N CYS A 46 -19.61 5.59 10.38
CA CYS A 46 -19.10 6.08 9.10
C CYS A 46 -20.09 6.97 8.33
N GLU A 47 -21.39 6.91 8.63
CA GLU A 47 -22.41 7.80 8.06
C GLU A 47 -22.45 9.20 8.72
N ARG A 48 -21.93 9.36 9.95
CA ARG A 48 -21.97 10.62 10.70
C ARG A 48 -21.01 11.69 10.17
N ASN A 49 -20.05 11.28 9.33
CA ASN A 49 -19.01 12.15 8.77
C ASN A 49 -18.24 12.97 9.82
N ASP A 50 -17.91 12.36 10.95
CA ASP A 50 -17.19 12.94 12.09
C ASP A 50 -15.71 12.51 12.14
N ASP A 51 -15.07 12.30 10.97
CA ASP A 51 -13.68 11.86 10.78
C ASP A 51 -13.31 10.50 11.43
N GLN A 52 -14.30 9.81 11.98
CA GLN A 52 -14.18 8.52 12.65
C GLN A 52 -14.57 7.36 11.71
N PHE A 53 -13.92 7.30 10.55
CA PHE A 53 -14.18 6.25 9.56
C PHE A 53 -13.43 4.95 9.89
N CYS A 54 -14.06 3.80 9.62
CA CYS A 54 -13.36 2.52 9.58
C CYS A 54 -12.39 2.47 8.39
N GLN A 55 -11.42 1.56 8.42
CA GLN A 55 -10.40 1.43 7.37
C GLN A 55 -11.00 1.30 5.96
N PHE A 56 -12.05 0.50 5.79
CA PHE A 56 -12.72 0.34 4.49
C PHE A 56 -13.26 1.67 3.95
N CYS A 57 -13.89 2.47 4.80
CA CYS A 57 -14.45 3.76 4.40
C CYS A 57 -13.37 4.80 4.12
N ILE A 58 -12.23 4.76 4.83
CA ILE A 58 -11.07 5.60 4.52
C ILE A 58 -10.58 5.28 3.10
N TYR A 59 -10.31 4.01 2.81
CA TYR A 59 -9.85 3.58 1.49
C TYR A 59 -10.85 3.92 0.38
N SER A 60 -12.15 3.71 0.63
CA SER A 60 -13.22 4.02 -0.34
C SER A 60 -13.38 5.51 -0.64
N LYS A 61 -13.01 6.39 0.30
CA LYS A 61 -13.09 7.84 0.11
C LYS A 61 -11.82 8.40 -0.54
N GLU A 62 -10.67 7.89 -0.12
CA GLU A 62 -9.35 8.38 -0.54
C GLU A 62 -8.92 7.85 -1.91
N LEU A 63 -9.37 6.64 -2.28
CA LEU A 63 -8.98 6.00 -3.53
C LEU A 63 -10.06 6.19 -4.59
N SER A 64 -9.62 6.58 -5.79
CA SER A 64 -10.46 6.76 -6.98
C SER A 64 -10.34 5.58 -7.96
N ILE A 65 -10.23 4.36 -7.42
CA ILE A 65 -10.11 3.10 -8.18
C ILE A 65 -11.42 2.30 -8.15
N PRO A 66 -11.77 1.55 -9.22
CA PRO A 66 -13.06 0.87 -9.33
C PRO A 66 -13.21 -0.32 -8.36
N HIS A 67 -12.11 -0.97 -7.99
CA HIS A 67 -12.05 -2.05 -7.00
C HIS A 67 -10.67 -2.02 -6.34
N PHE A 68 -10.56 -2.64 -5.17
CA PHE A 68 -9.30 -2.79 -4.44
C PHE A 68 -8.63 -4.12 -4.82
N PRO A 69 -7.30 -4.24 -4.62
CA PRO A 69 -6.64 -5.54 -4.63
C PRO A 69 -7.33 -6.54 -3.69
N ASP A 70 -7.29 -7.82 -4.03
CA ASP A 70 -7.86 -8.90 -3.21
C ASP A 70 -7.39 -8.85 -1.75
N MET A 71 -6.09 -8.55 -1.55
CA MET A 71 -5.45 -8.52 -0.25
C MET A 71 -4.73 -7.18 -0.03
N VAL A 72 -5.43 -6.21 0.55
CA VAL A 72 -4.82 -4.95 1.01
C VAL A 72 -4.53 -5.04 2.51
N PHE A 73 -3.33 -4.69 2.97
CA PHE A 73 -2.98 -4.74 4.39
C PHE A 73 -2.90 -3.32 4.99
N PRO A 74 -4.02 -2.72 5.44
CA PRO A 74 -4.12 -1.28 5.65
C PRO A 74 -3.20 -0.72 6.74
N ASN A 75 -2.87 -1.53 7.75
CA ASN A 75 -1.95 -1.14 8.82
C ASN A 75 -0.55 -1.73 8.65
N ASN A 76 -0.22 -2.30 7.48
CA ASN A 76 1.16 -2.67 7.19
C ASN A 76 1.95 -1.41 6.84
N ILE A 77 2.77 -0.97 7.78
CA ILE A 77 3.53 0.27 7.64
C ILE A 77 4.98 0.00 8.01
N LEU A 78 5.91 0.28 7.09
CA LEU A 78 7.35 0.32 7.38
C LEU A 78 7.78 1.78 7.50
N LYS A 79 8.48 2.14 8.58
CA LYS A 79 8.96 3.50 8.85
C LYS A 79 10.43 3.48 9.19
N LEU A 80 11.17 4.42 8.60
CA LEU A 80 12.52 4.77 9.01
C LEU A 80 12.48 6.23 9.44
N THR A 81 12.76 6.48 10.71
CA THR A 81 12.71 7.82 11.32
C THR A 81 14.08 8.16 11.89
N HIS A 82 14.64 9.30 11.49
CA HIS A 82 15.85 9.85 12.05
C HIS A 82 15.54 10.79 13.21
N LYS A 83 16.47 10.91 14.16
CA LYS A 83 16.35 11.79 15.34
C LYS A 83 16.10 13.28 15.02
N ASN A 84 16.43 13.75 13.83
CA ASN A 84 16.14 15.13 13.40
C ASN A 84 14.71 15.33 12.86
N GLY A 85 13.89 14.28 12.82
CA GLY A 85 12.53 14.30 12.29
C GLY A 85 12.40 13.91 10.81
N ALA A 86 13.51 13.63 10.11
CA ALA A 86 13.44 13.06 8.76
C ALA A 86 12.87 11.64 8.81
N GLN A 87 11.86 11.39 8.01
CA GLN A 87 11.17 10.10 7.96
C GLN A 87 10.78 9.74 6.53
N ILE A 88 10.99 8.47 6.19
CA ILE A 88 10.38 7.79 5.05
C ILE A 88 9.45 6.69 5.56
N CYS A 89 8.25 6.61 4.99
CA CYS A 89 7.19 5.70 5.38
C CYS A 89 6.67 4.98 4.14
N PHE A 90 6.45 3.67 4.22
CA PHE A 90 5.83 2.87 3.17
C PHE A 90 4.50 2.34 3.68
N ASN A 91 3.41 2.68 3.00
CA ASN A 91 2.06 2.25 3.36
C ASN A 91 1.20 1.98 2.11
N PRO A 92 0.19 1.10 2.20
CA PRO A 92 -0.60 0.70 1.04
C PRO A 92 -1.51 1.81 0.51
N LEU A 93 -2.02 2.69 1.38
CA LEU A 93 -2.95 3.74 0.97
C LEU A 93 -2.29 4.71 -0.01
N ASP A 94 -1.11 5.24 0.36
CA ASP A 94 -0.36 6.14 -0.51
C ASP A 94 0.13 5.43 -1.78
N ALA A 95 0.52 4.15 -1.66
CA ALA A 95 0.90 3.35 -2.81
C ALA A 95 -0.26 3.19 -3.82
N LEU A 96 -1.47 2.94 -3.34
CA LEU A 96 -2.67 2.79 -4.16
C LEU A 96 -3.17 4.13 -4.73
N LYS A 97 -2.92 5.26 -4.05
CA LYS A 97 -3.17 6.60 -4.60
C LYS A 97 -2.33 6.90 -5.84
N CYS A 98 -1.14 6.30 -5.93
CA CYS A 98 -0.24 6.43 -7.07
C CYS A 98 -0.54 5.44 -8.20
N VAL A 99 -1.56 4.57 -8.06
CA VAL A 99 -1.99 3.70 -9.16
C VAL A 99 -2.61 4.55 -10.26
N SER A 100 -2.08 4.44 -11.47
CA SER A 100 -2.54 5.21 -12.61
C SER A 100 -3.98 4.85 -12.96
N SER A 101 -4.87 5.84 -12.92
CA SER A 101 -6.21 5.76 -13.51
C SER A 101 -6.19 5.94 -15.04
N THR A 102 -5.01 6.12 -15.64
CA THR A 102 -4.81 6.60 -17.02
C THR A 102 -3.92 5.66 -17.84
N VAL A 103 -3.99 4.35 -17.61
CA VAL A 103 -3.30 3.37 -18.46
C VAL A 103 -4.24 2.95 -19.59
N LYS A 104 -3.72 2.87 -20.84
CA LYS A 104 -4.41 2.18 -21.95
C LYS A 104 -4.87 0.82 -21.45
N ALA A 105 -6.11 0.43 -21.77
CA ALA A 105 -6.67 -0.85 -21.34
C ALA A 105 -5.70 -1.99 -21.68
N ILE A 106 -5.17 -2.64 -20.65
CA ILE A 106 -4.41 -3.88 -20.82
C ILE A 106 -5.45 -4.95 -21.16
N GLU A 107 -5.47 -5.40 -22.41
CA GLU A 107 -6.37 -6.45 -22.86
C GLU A 107 -5.77 -7.82 -22.55
N VAL A 108 -6.53 -8.65 -21.83
CA VAL A 108 -6.20 -10.06 -21.65
C VAL A 108 -6.40 -10.76 -22.99
N SER A 109 -5.54 -11.72 -23.34
CA SER A 109 -5.57 -12.45 -24.61
C SER A 109 -6.92 -13.11 -24.95
N CYS A 110 -7.76 -13.38 -23.95
CA CYS A 110 -9.11 -13.93 -24.13
C CYS A 110 -10.21 -12.87 -24.40
N ALA A 111 -9.88 -11.57 -24.39
CA ALA A 111 -10.86 -10.50 -24.57
C ALA A 111 -11.54 -10.55 -25.95
N GLU A 112 -10.80 -10.95 -26.98
CA GLU A 112 -11.27 -11.02 -28.38
C GLU A 112 -12.37 -12.10 -28.54
N ALA A 113 -12.13 -13.32 -28.05
CA ALA A 113 -13.11 -14.42 -28.11
C ALA A 113 -14.40 -14.12 -27.29
N TRP A 114 -14.28 -13.35 -26.20
CA TRP A 114 -15.44 -12.90 -25.40
C TRP A 114 -16.21 -11.75 -26.07
N GLN A 115 -15.56 -10.93 -26.89
CA GLN A 115 -16.21 -9.88 -27.69
C GLN A 115 -16.88 -10.43 -28.95
N GLU A 116 -16.25 -11.40 -29.63
CA GLU A 116 -16.81 -12.07 -30.81
C GLU A 116 -18.17 -12.75 -30.53
N THR A 117 -18.37 -13.21 -29.30
CA THR A 117 -19.62 -13.85 -28.88
C THR A 117 -20.72 -12.85 -28.46
N ARG A 118 -20.42 -11.55 -28.32
CA ARG A 118 -21.35 -10.50 -27.87
C ARG A 118 -21.13 -9.15 -28.57
N PRO A 119 -21.54 -9.01 -29.85
CA PRO A 119 -21.32 -7.80 -30.63
C PRO A 119 -22.05 -6.54 -30.11
N ASP A 120 -23.10 -6.67 -29.28
CA ASP A 120 -23.82 -5.54 -28.67
C ASP A 120 -23.17 -5.01 -27.36
N ALA A 121 -22.03 -5.55 -26.94
CA ALA A 121 -21.36 -5.14 -25.71
C ALA A 121 -20.45 -3.91 -25.90
N ASP A 122 -20.98 -2.83 -26.50
CA ASP A 122 -20.31 -1.52 -26.53
C ASP A 122 -20.36 -0.88 -25.14
N LYS A 123 -19.52 -1.39 -24.23
CA LYS A 123 -19.14 -0.65 -23.03
C LYS A 123 -17.79 0.00 -23.31
N ILE A 124 -17.79 1.33 -23.37
CA ILE A 124 -16.61 2.16 -23.20
C ILE A 124 -15.98 1.75 -21.87
N LYS A 125 -15.08 0.78 -21.89
CA LYS A 125 -14.32 0.35 -20.72
C LYS A 125 -13.47 1.55 -20.37
N LYS A 126 -13.78 2.21 -19.25
CA LYS A 126 -12.81 3.11 -18.62
C LYS A 126 -11.53 2.29 -18.50
N SER A 127 -10.48 2.77 -19.15
CA SER A 127 -9.20 2.07 -19.22
C SER A 127 -8.56 2.14 -17.83
N PHE A 128 -8.93 1.18 -16.99
CA PHE A 128 -8.36 1.03 -15.67
C PHE A 128 -7.27 -0.02 -15.73
N ASP A 129 -6.17 0.24 -15.03
CA ASP A 129 -5.11 -0.72 -14.86
C ASP A 129 -5.48 -1.72 -13.77
N TRP A 130 -5.97 -2.88 -14.17
CA TRP A 130 -6.30 -4.00 -13.28
C TRP A 130 -5.04 -4.62 -12.64
N THR A 131 -3.83 -4.21 -13.04
CA THR A 131 -2.58 -4.71 -12.47
C THR A 131 -2.12 -3.93 -11.24
N PHE A 132 -2.81 -2.85 -10.86
CA PHE A 132 -2.43 -1.98 -9.74
C PHE A 132 -0.98 -1.47 -9.85
N SER A 133 -0.49 -1.21 -11.06
CA SER A 133 0.86 -0.69 -11.23
C SER A 133 0.98 0.70 -10.62
N THR A 134 1.98 0.86 -9.76
CA THR A 134 2.23 2.10 -9.02
C THR A 134 3.68 2.53 -9.16
N ASN A 135 3.91 3.83 -9.28
CA ASN A 135 5.23 4.45 -9.25
C ASN A 135 5.60 4.98 -7.86
N TYR A 136 4.90 4.53 -6.82
CA TYR A 136 5.13 4.90 -5.44
C TYR A 136 6.56 4.58 -4.99
N LYS A 137 7.25 5.58 -4.43
CA LYS A 137 8.64 5.49 -3.95
C LYS A 137 8.79 5.61 -2.44
N GLY A 138 7.67 5.60 -1.72
CA GLY A 138 7.61 5.94 -0.29
C GLY A 138 7.03 7.33 -0.06
N THR A 139 6.54 7.54 1.16
CA THR A 139 6.01 8.81 1.64
C THR A 139 7.07 9.49 2.51
N LEU A 140 7.58 10.61 2.03
CA LEU A 140 8.60 11.40 2.72
C LEU A 140 7.97 12.48 3.60
N THR A 141 8.74 12.93 4.59
CA THR A 141 8.45 14.15 5.34
C THR A 141 9.19 15.34 4.72
N ASP A 142 8.73 16.56 4.98
CA ASP A 142 9.32 17.81 4.46
C ASP A 142 10.80 18.01 4.88
N SER A 143 11.27 17.22 5.84
CA SER A 143 12.66 17.18 6.30
C SER A 143 13.61 16.45 5.33
N ILE A 144 13.11 15.81 4.28
CA ILE A 144 13.89 15.12 3.24
C ILE A 144 13.69 15.86 1.92
N VAL A 145 14.78 16.25 1.27
CA VAL A 145 14.77 16.92 -0.05
C VAL A 145 15.21 15.92 -1.10
N GLU A 146 14.38 15.71 -2.11
CA GLU A 146 14.73 14.93 -3.29
C GLU A 146 15.45 15.81 -4.32
N GLU A 147 16.65 15.41 -4.71
CA GLU A 147 17.43 16.09 -5.75
C GLU A 147 17.82 15.08 -6.84
N PRO A 148 17.82 15.48 -8.12
CA PRO A 148 18.29 14.63 -9.19
C PRO A 148 19.79 14.35 -9.01
N THR A 149 20.18 13.09 -9.14
CA THR A 149 21.56 12.66 -9.04
C THR A 149 21.87 11.58 -10.07
N ASP A 150 23.09 11.61 -10.59
CA ASP A 150 23.65 10.56 -11.45
C ASP A 150 24.37 9.48 -10.63
N GLU A 151 24.45 9.63 -9.30
CA GLU A 151 25.10 8.68 -8.41
C GLU A 151 24.29 7.36 -8.33
N PRO A 152 24.84 6.22 -8.81
CA PRO A 152 24.16 4.94 -8.73
C PRO A 152 24.33 4.30 -7.35
N ILE A 153 23.40 3.41 -7.00
CA ILE A 153 23.57 2.54 -5.82
C ILE A 153 24.81 1.67 -6.01
N ASN A 154 25.73 1.71 -5.03
CA ASN A 154 26.96 0.94 -5.09
C ASN A 154 26.71 -0.56 -4.84
N PHE A 155 26.60 -1.32 -5.92
CA PHE A 155 26.36 -2.76 -5.89
C PHE A 155 27.47 -3.57 -5.19
N ASP A 156 28.70 -3.09 -5.16
CA ASP A 156 29.80 -3.82 -4.51
C ASP A 156 29.70 -3.74 -2.98
N LEU A 157 29.10 -2.67 -2.44
CA LEU A 157 28.72 -2.62 -1.03
C LEU A 157 27.61 -3.62 -0.71
N LEU A 158 26.61 -3.77 -1.59
CA LEU A 158 25.49 -4.70 -1.39
C LEU A 158 25.90 -6.19 -1.43
N LYS A 159 26.98 -6.54 -2.13
CA LYS A 159 27.48 -7.93 -2.21
C LYS A 159 28.26 -8.38 -0.97
N LYS A 160 28.62 -7.46 -0.07
CA LYS A 160 29.37 -7.79 1.14
C LYS A 160 28.52 -8.67 2.05
N LYS A 161 29.14 -9.70 2.63
CA LYS A 161 28.48 -10.65 3.53
C LYS A 161 28.66 -10.20 4.99
N ASP A 162 28.14 -9.01 5.29
CA ASP A 162 28.09 -8.51 6.66
C ASP A 162 26.90 -9.13 7.41
N GLN A 163 26.97 -9.16 8.74
CA GLN A 163 25.87 -9.70 9.55
C GLN A 163 24.63 -8.81 9.43
N ILE A 164 23.51 -9.40 9.01
CA ILE A 164 22.21 -8.72 8.97
C ILE A 164 21.65 -8.63 10.39
N LEU A 165 21.58 -7.40 10.93
CA LEU A 165 21.09 -7.14 12.29
C LEU A 165 19.55 -7.10 12.38
N PHE A 166 18.91 -6.65 11.30
CA PHE A 166 17.48 -6.49 11.19
C PHE A 166 17.07 -6.83 9.76
N TYR A 167 16.01 -7.62 9.61
CA TYR A 167 15.42 -7.94 8.32
C TYR A 167 13.91 -8.08 8.45
N HIS A 168 13.18 -7.53 7.49
CA HIS A 168 11.76 -7.79 7.34
C HIS A 168 11.29 -7.63 5.89
N ASP A 169 10.31 -8.44 5.49
CA ASP A 169 9.63 -8.37 4.19
C ASP A 169 8.14 -8.11 4.45
N LEU A 170 7.71 -6.89 4.16
CA LEU A 170 6.37 -6.39 4.49
C LEU A 170 5.54 -6.24 3.22
N THR A 171 4.54 -7.10 3.04
CA THR A 171 3.55 -6.98 1.96
C THR A 171 2.60 -5.82 2.24
N LEU A 172 2.41 -4.90 1.28
CA LEU A 172 1.46 -3.80 1.38
C LEU A 172 0.11 -4.17 0.77
N PHE A 173 0.13 -4.73 -0.44
CA PHE A 173 -1.05 -5.33 -1.08
C PHE A 173 -0.65 -6.41 -2.08
N GLU A 174 -1.61 -7.29 -2.39
CA GLU A 174 -1.51 -8.39 -3.35
C GLU A 174 -2.85 -8.62 -4.04
N ASP A 175 -2.82 -9.04 -5.30
CA ASP A 175 -3.98 -9.36 -6.15
C ASP A 175 -3.66 -10.54 -7.07
N GLU A 176 -4.60 -11.47 -7.25
CA GLU A 176 -4.40 -12.67 -8.08
C GLU A 176 -4.85 -12.47 -9.54
N LEU A 177 -5.20 -11.24 -9.93
CA LEU A 177 -5.59 -10.86 -11.29
C LEU A 177 -6.65 -11.80 -11.90
N HIS A 178 -7.59 -12.28 -11.08
CA HIS A 178 -8.57 -13.31 -11.44
C HIS A 178 -7.93 -14.60 -12.00
N ASP A 179 -6.96 -15.15 -11.29
CA ASP A 179 -6.19 -16.36 -11.66
C ASP A 179 -5.34 -16.21 -12.93
N HIS A 180 -5.15 -14.99 -13.44
CA HIS A 180 -4.32 -14.70 -14.61
C HIS A 180 -2.88 -14.29 -14.28
N GLY A 181 -2.55 -14.13 -12.99
CA GLY A 181 -1.20 -13.76 -12.55
C GLY A 181 -1.19 -13.34 -11.09
N ILE A 182 -0.15 -12.62 -10.69
CA ILE A 182 -0.07 -12.01 -9.36
C ILE A 182 0.47 -10.59 -9.52
N SER A 183 -0.24 -9.61 -8.95
CA SER A 183 0.30 -8.28 -8.68
C SER A 183 0.57 -8.15 -7.20
N LYS A 184 1.79 -7.76 -6.84
CA LYS A 184 2.21 -7.65 -5.43
C LYS A 184 3.12 -6.46 -5.23
N LEU A 185 2.84 -5.68 -4.19
CA LEU A 185 3.75 -4.67 -3.68
C LEU A 185 4.21 -5.06 -2.27
N SER A 186 5.52 -5.28 -2.10
CA SER A 186 6.14 -5.45 -0.79
C SER A 186 7.38 -4.58 -0.64
N VAL A 187 7.71 -4.23 0.61
CA VAL A 187 8.90 -3.47 0.97
C VAL A 187 9.77 -4.31 1.90
N LYS A 188 11.08 -4.31 1.64
CA LYS A 188 12.05 -5.07 2.43
C LYS A 188 13.08 -4.14 3.04
N ILE A 189 13.48 -4.46 4.26
CA ILE A 189 14.58 -3.81 4.99
C ILE A 189 15.48 -4.85 5.61
#